data_AF-A0A1H0YDV6-F1
#
_entry.id   AF-A0A1H0YDV6-F1
#
_cell.length_a   1.000
_cell.length_b   1.000
_cell.length_c   1.000
_cell.angle_alpha   90.00
_cell.angle_beta   90.00
_cell.angle_gamma   90.00
#
_symmetry.space_group_name_H-M   'P 1'
#
loop_
_entity.id
_entity.type
_entity.pdbx_description
1 polymer ?
#
loop_
_entity_poly.entity_id
_entity_poly.type
_entity_poly.pdbx_seq_one_letter_code
_entity_poly.pdbx_strand_id
1 'polypeptide(L)'
;MPKVRYCNKCGGPTLKPIARHMQIYNSAYTYQCEICSNQVEVIPLASIGQLITVGLLVLTFWAVILFREGAQPGLVGPIIFATAGLALLFTIASHLSPHWRNKIVNDAETPNFADIKQDQIAIKSPIIWLENLGLLAGLIAPIVVIFLVLGLATLVGYVTYTFQ
;
A
#
# COMPACT_ATOMS: atom_id res chain seq x y z
N MET A 1 3.01 0.48 -12.54
CA MET A 1 4.22 0.93 -13.28
C MET A 1 4.55 2.40 -13.00
N PRO A 2 5.84 2.76 -12.81
CA PRO A 2 6.28 4.14 -12.78
C PRO A 2 6.03 4.80 -14.13
N LYS A 3 5.34 5.94 -14.10
CA LYS A 3 5.07 6.80 -15.26
C LYS A 3 5.72 8.14 -15.04
N VAL A 4 6.00 8.88 -16.11
CA VAL A 4 6.41 10.29 -16.00
C VAL A 4 5.30 11.07 -15.31
N ARG A 5 5.70 11.98 -14.41
CA ARG A 5 4.78 12.79 -13.62
C ARG A 5 5.05 14.28 -13.83
N TYR A 6 4.02 15.08 -13.58
CA TYR A 6 4.17 16.52 -13.47
C TYR A 6 4.91 16.88 -12.19
N CYS A 7 5.87 17.80 -12.30
CA CYS A 7 6.56 18.35 -11.15
C CYS A 7 5.75 19.50 -10.56
N ASN A 8 5.30 19.39 -9.30
CA ASN A 8 4.53 20.44 -8.65
C ASN A 8 5.28 21.79 -8.53
N LYS A 9 6.62 21.78 -8.49
CA LYS A 9 7.43 23.01 -8.42
C LYS A 9 7.62 23.68 -9.78
N CYS A 10 7.78 22.86 -10.82
CA CYS A 10 8.16 23.31 -12.16
C CYS A 10 6.96 23.36 -13.14
N GLY A 11 5.79 22.81 -12.76
CA GLY A 11 4.56 22.79 -13.57
C GLY A 11 4.59 21.87 -14.79
N GLY A 12 5.77 21.39 -15.23
CA GLY A 12 5.95 20.57 -16.42
C GLY A 12 6.07 19.05 -16.15
N PRO A 13 5.95 18.22 -17.21
CA PRO A 13 6.06 16.76 -17.16
C PRO A 13 7.52 16.28 -17.10
N THR A 14 8.28 16.76 -16.13
CA THR A 14 9.75 16.59 -16.07
C THR A 14 10.22 15.67 -14.95
N LEU A 15 9.29 15.03 -14.23
CA LEU A 15 9.59 14.17 -13.09
C LEU A 15 9.78 12.72 -13.57
N LYS A 16 11.03 12.26 -13.64
CA LYS A 16 11.40 10.91 -14.11
C LYS A 16 11.84 10.01 -12.95
N PRO A 17 11.52 8.71 -12.99
CA PRO A 17 11.97 7.77 -11.97
C PRO A 17 13.48 7.55 -12.09
N ILE A 18 14.22 7.68 -10.99
CA ILE A 18 15.68 7.52 -10.94
C ILE A 18 16.11 6.28 -10.15
N ALA A 19 15.33 5.89 -9.15
CA ALA A 19 15.64 4.75 -8.30
C ALA A 19 14.36 4.08 -7.81
N ARG A 20 14.47 2.78 -7.56
CA ARG A 20 13.46 2.00 -6.83
C ARG A 20 14.17 1.35 -5.66
N HIS A 21 13.69 1.62 -4.46
CA HIS A 21 14.16 0.95 -3.26
C HIS A 21 13.01 0.19 -2.60
N MET A 22 13.34 -0.98 -2.05
CA MET A 22 12.38 -1.78 -1.29
C MET A 22 12.50 -1.38 0.18
N GLN A 23 11.43 -0.83 0.73
CA GLN A 23 11.25 -0.73 2.17
C GLN A 23 10.63 -2.04 2.68
N ILE A 24 10.69 -2.27 3.99
CA ILE A 24 10.26 -3.53 4.62
C ILE A 24 8.82 -3.92 4.21
N TYR A 25 7.95 -2.93 4.02
CA TYR A 25 6.51 -3.15 3.79
C TYR A 25 6.01 -2.61 2.44
N ASN A 26 6.86 -1.96 1.64
CA ASN A 26 6.46 -1.26 0.44
C ASN A 26 7.63 -1.03 -0.52
N SER A 27 7.36 -1.03 -1.81
CA SER A 27 8.30 -0.46 -2.79
C SER A 27 8.11 1.05 -2.82
N ALA A 28 9.21 1.79 -2.93
CA ALA A 28 9.17 3.23 -3.13
C ALA A 28 9.98 3.61 -4.37
N TYR A 29 9.42 4.52 -5.16
CA TYR A 29 10.07 5.05 -6.35
C TYR A 29 10.53 6.47 -6.07
N THR A 30 11.82 6.71 -6.20
CA THR A 30 12.38 8.05 -6.15
C THR A 30 12.33 8.64 -7.54
N TYR A 31 11.68 9.79 -7.67
CA TYR A 31 11.60 10.58 -8.88
C TYR A 31 12.45 11.84 -8.75
N GLN A 32 13.06 12.27 -9.84
CA GLN A 32 13.79 13.53 -9.90
C GLN A 32 13.28 14.38 -11.06
N CYS A 33 13.09 15.68 -10.80
CA CYS A 33 12.79 16.66 -11.83
C CYS A 33 14.06 17.03 -12.60
N GLU A 34 14.01 16.98 -13.94
CA GLU A 34 15.16 17.37 -14.77
C GLU A 34 15.47 18.88 -14.73
N ILE A 35 14.47 19.72 -14.47
CA ILE A 35 14.62 21.19 -14.50
C ILE A 35 15.07 21.74 -13.14
N CYS A 36 14.33 21.41 -12.08
CA CYS A 36 14.56 21.96 -10.74
C CYS A 36 15.31 20.99 -9.80
N SER A 37 15.76 19.84 -10.31
CA SER A 37 16.45 18.77 -9.53
C SER A 37 15.68 18.27 -8.30
N ASN A 38 14.42 18.67 -8.13
CA ASN A 38 13.60 18.33 -6.99
C ASN A 38 13.32 16.82 -6.97
N GLN A 39 13.56 16.19 -5.82
CA GLN A 39 13.32 14.77 -5.63
C GLN A 39 12.00 14.55 -4.90
N VAL A 40 11.24 13.54 -5.33
CA VAL A 40 9.98 13.14 -4.70
C VAL A 40 9.93 11.62 -4.63
N GLU A 41 9.66 11.11 -3.45
CA GLU A 41 9.39 9.69 -3.27
C GLU A 41 7.90 9.42 -3.42
N VAL A 42 7.57 8.39 -4.21
CA VAL A 42 6.20 7.98 -4.46
C VAL A 42 6.08 6.48 -4.29
N ILE A 43 5.25 6.10 -3.33
CA ILE A 43 4.85 4.71 -3.07
C ILE A 43 3.76 4.33 -4.10
N PRO A 44 3.77 3.12 -4.69
CA PRO A 44 2.73 2.71 -5.62
C PRO A 44 1.37 2.62 -4.93
N LEU A 45 0.31 2.85 -5.72
CA LEU A 45 -1.07 2.80 -5.24
C LEU A 45 -1.45 1.43 -4.65
N ALA A 46 -0.85 0.34 -5.14
CA ALA A 46 -1.06 -1.00 -4.60
C ALA A 46 -0.63 -1.10 -3.12
N SER A 47 0.53 -0.56 -2.76
CA SER A 47 0.98 -0.55 -1.36
C SER A 47 0.09 0.33 -0.46
N ILE A 48 -0.45 1.43 -1.00
CA ILE A 48 -1.45 2.24 -0.27
C ILE A 48 -2.74 1.43 -0.03
N GLY A 49 -3.21 0.69 -1.04
CA GLY A 49 -4.35 -0.22 -0.89
C GLY A 49 -4.13 -1.27 0.19
N GLN A 50 -2.93 -1.86 0.23
CA GLN A 50 -2.56 -2.81 1.28
C GLN A 50 -2.57 -2.17 2.68
N LEU A 51 -2.01 -0.96 2.83
CA LEU A 51 -2.04 -0.20 4.08
C LEU A 51 -3.49 0.03 4.55
N ILE A 52 -4.38 0.43 3.64
CA ILE A 52 -5.80 0.66 3.93
C ILE A 52 -6.45 -0.64 4.43
N THR A 53 -6.32 -1.74 3.70
CA THR A 53 -6.94 -3.01 4.09
C THR A 53 -6.42 -3.52 5.42
N VAL A 54 -5.10 -3.53 5.62
CA VAL A 54 -4.50 -3.97 6.89
C VAL A 54 -4.94 -3.06 8.04
N GLY A 55 -4.93 -1.74 7.85
CA GLY A 55 -5.40 -0.78 8.85
C GLY A 55 -6.87 -0.98 9.22
N LEU A 56 -7.74 -1.21 8.23
CA LEU A 56 -9.16 -1.49 8.44
C LEU A 56 -9.39 -2.82 9.16
N LEU A 57 -8.62 -3.87 8.82
CA LEU A 57 -8.71 -5.16 9.52
C LEU A 57 -8.32 -5.03 10.99
N VAL A 58 -7.23 -4.31 11.28
CA VAL A 58 -6.78 -4.05 12.65
C VAL A 58 -7.83 -3.23 13.42
N LEU A 59 -8.36 -2.17 12.82
CA LEU A 59 -9.45 -1.39 13.44
C LEU A 59 -10.69 -2.25 13.67
N THR A 60 -11.10 -3.06 12.70
CA THR A 60 -12.28 -3.93 12.84
C THR A 60 -12.09 -4.95 13.97
N PHE A 61 -10.91 -5.57 14.05
CA PHE A 61 -10.56 -6.50 15.13
C PHE A 61 -10.68 -5.84 16.51
N TRP A 62 -10.09 -4.65 16.67
CA TRP A 62 -10.17 -3.91 17.93
C TRP A 62 -11.56 -3.36 18.23
N ALA A 63 -12.33 -2.98 17.21
CA ALA A 63 -13.72 -2.57 17.39
C ALA A 63 -14.55 -3.73 17.99
N VAL A 64 -14.37 -4.94 17.47
CA VAL A 64 -15.04 -6.13 18.02
C VAL A 64 -14.60 -6.36 19.48
N ILE A 65 -13.31 -6.27 19.79
CA ILE A 65 -12.84 -6.47 21.18
C ILE A 65 -13.38 -5.42 22.15
N LEU A 66 -13.36 -4.13 21.76
CA LEU A 66 -13.71 -3.01 22.63
C LEU A 66 -15.22 -2.83 22.79
N PHE A 67 -16.01 -3.21 21.78
CA PHE A 67 -17.46 -2.92 21.74
C PHE A 67 -18.34 -4.17 21.74
N ARG A 68 -17.78 -5.38 21.90
CA ARG A 68 -18.59 -6.60 22.10
C ARG A 68 -19.33 -6.53 23.43
N GLU A 69 -20.53 -7.11 23.46
CA GLU A 69 -21.40 -7.21 24.63
C GLU A 69 -20.60 -7.65 25.88
N GLY A 70 -20.71 -6.86 26.96
CA GLY A 70 -20.00 -7.07 28.22
C GLY A 70 -18.74 -6.22 28.42
N ALA A 71 -18.18 -5.65 27.34
CA ALA A 71 -17.17 -4.60 27.49
C ALA A 71 -17.88 -3.28 27.84
N GLN A 72 -17.62 -2.74 29.04
CA GLN A 72 -17.96 -1.36 29.38
C GLN A 72 -16.68 -0.53 29.32
N PRO A 73 -16.14 -0.21 28.12
CA PRO A 73 -14.86 0.47 27.99
C PRO A 73 -14.86 1.93 28.48
N GLY A 74 -16.01 2.41 29.00
CA GLY A 74 -16.22 3.80 29.34
C GLY A 74 -15.93 4.74 28.16
N LEU A 75 -15.58 5.99 28.46
CA LEU A 75 -15.19 6.98 27.45
C LEU A 75 -13.80 6.70 26.84
N VAL A 76 -12.95 5.93 27.53
CA VAL A 76 -11.56 5.71 27.11
C VAL A 76 -11.48 4.87 25.83
N GLY A 77 -12.28 3.81 25.71
CA GLY A 77 -12.29 2.95 24.52
C GLY A 77 -12.63 3.71 23.22
N PRO A 78 -13.75 4.44 23.16
CA PRO A 78 -14.10 5.27 22.01
C PRO A 78 -13.03 6.31 21.64
N ILE A 79 -12.39 6.95 22.62
CA ILE A 79 -11.33 7.95 22.38
C ILE A 79 -10.10 7.30 21.73
N ILE A 80 -9.64 6.18 22.27
CA ILE A 80 -8.49 5.45 21.69
C ILE A 80 -8.83 4.98 20.27
N PHE A 81 -10.02 4.43 20.09
CA PHE A 81 -10.48 3.95 18.78
C PHE A 81 -10.56 5.07 17.74
N ALA A 82 -11.15 6.23 18.11
CA ALA A 82 -11.24 7.40 17.24
C ALA A 82 -9.85 7.95 16.89
N THR A 83 -8.94 7.99 17.87
CA THR A 83 -7.56 8.45 17.67
C THR A 83 -6.82 7.52 16.70
N ALA A 84 -6.97 6.21 16.83
CA ALA A 84 -6.41 5.23 15.90
C ALA A 84 -6.97 5.39 14.48
N GLY A 85 -8.28 5.63 14.34
CA GLY A 85 -8.91 5.92 13.06
C GLY A 85 -8.36 7.18 12.40
N LEU A 86 -8.21 8.27 13.15
CA LEU A 86 -7.61 9.52 12.67
C LEU A 86 -6.14 9.33 12.26
N ALA A 87 -5.37 8.57 13.04
CA ALA A 87 -3.97 8.26 12.69
C ALA A 87 -3.88 7.46 11.38
N LEU A 88 -4.78 6.49 11.18
CA LEU A 88 -4.85 5.75 9.91
C LEU A 88 -5.21 6.67 8.73
N LEU A 89 -6.20 7.54 8.89
CA LEU A 89 -6.57 8.51 7.86
C LEU A 89 -5.42 9.47 7.53
N PHE A 90 -4.71 9.94 8.55
CA PHE A 90 -3.55 10.82 8.37
C PHE A 90 -2.43 10.13 7.58
N THR A 91 -2.09 8.88 7.93
CA THR A 91 -1.04 8.13 7.21
C THR A 91 -1.43 7.84 5.76
N ILE A 92 -2.68 7.48 5.49
CA ILE A 92 -3.20 7.32 4.12
C ILE A 92 -3.08 8.65 3.36
N ALA A 93 -3.54 9.75 3.96
CA ALA A 93 -3.50 11.08 3.33
C ALA A 93 -2.07 11.53 3.03
N SER A 94 -1.10 11.28 3.94
CA SER A 94 0.30 11.64 3.72
C SER A 94 0.91 10.88 2.54
N HIS A 95 0.53 9.62 2.34
CA HIS A 95 1.03 8.82 1.21
C HIS A 95 0.29 9.11 -0.10
N LEU A 96 -0.96 9.57 -0.04
CA LEU A 96 -1.75 9.95 -1.21
C LEU A 96 -1.40 11.35 -1.73
N SER A 97 -0.98 12.25 -0.84
CA SER A 97 -0.61 13.64 -1.14
C SER A 97 0.40 13.78 -2.30
N PRO A 98 1.51 13.00 -2.35
CA PRO A 98 2.42 13.02 -3.49
C PRO A 98 1.78 12.66 -4.84
N HIS A 99 0.78 11.77 -4.86
CA HIS A 99 0.06 11.39 -6.09
C HIS A 99 -0.86 12.50 -6.59
N TRP A 100 -1.46 13.26 -5.68
CA TRP A 100 -2.28 14.41 -6.05
C TRP A 100 -1.45 15.61 -6.50
N ARG A 101 -0.34 15.88 -5.80
CA ARG A 101 0.57 16.98 -6.16
C ARG A 101 1.36 16.71 -7.44
N ASN A 102 1.72 15.44 -7.71
CA ASN A 102 2.49 15.05 -8.89
C ASN A 102 1.66 14.08 -9.74
N LYS A 103 0.75 14.67 -10.52
CA LYS A 103 -0.18 13.95 -11.40
C LYS A 103 0.57 13.15 -12.46
N ILE A 104 -0.02 12.03 -12.86
CA ILE A 104 0.50 11.16 -13.92
C ILE A 104 0.21 11.82 -15.28
N VAL A 105 1.19 11.78 -16.18
CA VAL A 105 1.00 12.17 -17.58
C VAL A 105 0.37 10.98 -18.31
N ASN A 106 -0.82 11.16 -18.89
CA ASN A 106 -1.60 10.05 -19.45
C ASN A 106 -1.00 9.44 -20.72
N ASP A 107 -0.19 10.20 -21.46
CA ASP A 107 0.43 9.79 -22.74
C ASP A 107 1.96 9.74 -22.70
N ALA A 108 2.56 9.73 -21.50
CA ALA A 108 4.00 9.63 -21.39
C ALA A 108 4.48 8.20 -21.68
N GLU A 109 5.54 8.08 -22.48
CA GLU A 109 6.27 6.84 -22.68
C GLU A 109 6.59 6.19 -21.33
N THR A 110 6.31 4.89 -21.22
CA THR A 110 6.73 4.10 -20.07
C THR A 110 8.25 4.08 -20.04
N PRO A 111 8.90 4.67 -19.01
CA PRO A 111 10.35 4.70 -18.95
C PRO A 111 10.89 3.28 -18.93
N ASN A 112 11.92 3.03 -19.75
CA ASN A 112 12.48 1.70 -19.94
C ASN A 112 13.20 1.26 -18.64
N PHE A 113 12.77 0.13 -18.07
CA PHE A 113 13.17 -0.32 -16.72
C PHE A 113 14.63 -0.77 -16.61
N ALA A 114 15.32 -0.93 -17.74
CA ALA A 114 16.73 -1.35 -17.79
C ALA A 114 17.70 -0.33 -17.14
N ASP A 115 17.31 0.95 -17.06
CA ASP A 115 18.18 2.02 -16.53
C ASP A 115 17.97 2.33 -15.03
N ILE A 116 16.93 1.78 -14.40
CA ILE A 116 16.68 2.04 -12.98
C ILE A 116 17.57 1.10 -12.17
N LYS A 117 18.58 1.66 -11.47
CA LYS A 117 19.40 0.91 -10.49
C LYS A 117 18.47 0.20 -9.50
N GLN A 118 18.31 -1.11 -9.68
CA GLN A 118 17.35 -1.92 -8.95
C GLN A 118 18.10 -2.81 -7.96
N ASP A 119 17.90 -2.57 -6.66
CA ASP A 119 18.45 -3.45 -5.62
C ASP A 119 17.95 -4.89 -5.81
N GLN A 120 18.90 -5.83 -5.76
CA GLN A 120 18.79 -7.20 -6.26
C GLN A 120 18.12 -8.16 -5.26
N ILE A 121 16.87 -7.90 -4.85
CA ILE A 121 16.12 -8.89 -4.06
C ILE A 121 15.22 -9.69 -4.99
N ALA A 122 15.43 -11.02 -5.06
CA ALA A 122 14.85 -11.98 -6.02
C ALA A 122 13.33 -12.21 -5.92
N ILE A 123 12.63 -11.52 -5.03
CA ILE A 123 11.16 -11.60 -4.85
C ILE A 123 10.49 -10.58 -5.78
N LYS A 124 10.70 -10.71 -7.10
CA LYS A 124 10.36 -9.63 -8.06
C LYS A 124 9.02 -9.78 -8.76
N SER A 125 8.52 -10.99 -9.06
CA SER A 125 7.37 -11.13 -9.98
C SER A 125 5.99 -10.83 -9.38
N PRO A 126 5.60 -11.27 -8.15
CA PRO A 126 4.22 -11.10 -7.70
C PRO A 126 3.93 -9.65 -7.28
N ILE A 127 4.92 -8.95 -6.74
CA ILE A 127 4.78 -7.55 -6.30
C ILE A 127 4.61 -6.62 -7.50
N ILE A 128 5.41 -6.82 -8.56
CA ILE A 128 5.31 -6.01 -9.79
C ILE A 128 3.97 -6.26 -10.50
N TRP A 129 3.46 -7.50 -10.46
CA TRP A 129 2.14 -7.82 -10.97
C TRP A 129 1.03 -7.11 -10.19
N LEU A 130 1.13 -7.08 -8.86
CA LEU A 130 0.20 -6.35 -7.99
C LEU A 130 0.22 -4.83 -8.26
N GLU A 131 1.41 -4.26 -8.48
CA GLU A 131 1.61 -2.84 -8.79
C GLU A 131 0.95 -2.42 -10.12
N ASN A 132 0.69 -3.35 -11.05
CA ASN A 132 0.03 -3.06 -12.32
C ASN A 132 -1.49 -2.94 -12.20
N LEU A 133 -2.08 -3.68 -11.26
CA LEU A 133 -3.53 -3.70 -11.04
C LEU A 133 -4.02 -2.51 -10.19
N GLY A 134 -3.10 -1.68 -9.68
CA GLY A 134 -3.41 -0.42 -9.02
C GLY A 134 -3.92 -0.59 -7.57
N LEU A 135 -4.72 0.39 -7.12
CA LEU A 135 -5.22 0.46 -5.74
C LEU A 135 -6.06 -0.77 -5.36
N LEU A 136 -6.90 -1.25 -6.28
CA LEU A 136 -7.83 -2.37 -6.05
C LEU A 136 -7.10 -3.68 -5.73
N ALA A 137 -6.00 -3.98 -6.42
CA ALA A 137 -5.24 -5.18 -6.09
C ALA A 137 -4.55 -5.08 -4.73
N GLY A 138 -4.09 -3.88 -4.37
CA GLY A 138 -3.64 -3.59 -3.01
C GLY A 138 -4.70 -3.89 -1.95
N LEU A 139 -5.95 -3.52 -2.22
CA LEU A 139 -7.06 -3.75 -1.30
C LEU A 139 -7.43 -5.23 -1.16
N ILE A 140 -7.44 -5.96 -2.28
CA ILE A 140 -7.90 -7.36 -2.35
C ILE A 140 -6.82 -8.34 -1.89
N ALA A 141 -5.53 -8.06 -2.15
CA ALA A 141 -4.46 -9.03 -1.89
C ALA A 141 -4.38 -9.52 -0.44
N PRO A 142 -4.46 -8.68 0.61
CA PRO A 142 -4.45 -9.16 1.99
C PRO A 142 -5.65 -10.06 2.31
N ILE A 143 -6.82 -9.73 1.74
CA ILE A 143 -8.06 -10.51 1.94
C ILE A 143 -7.90 -11.90 1.33
N VAL A 144 -7.38 -11.99 0.10
CA VAL A 144 -7.11 -13.27 -0.58
C VAL A 144 -6.12 -14.12 0.22
N VAL A 145 -5.05 -13.52 0.73
CA VAL A 145 -4.07 -14.22 1.57
C VAL A 145 -4.73 -14.77 2.84
N ILE A 146 -5.55 -13.97 3.51
CA ILE A 146 -6.29 -14.42 4.71
C ILE A 146 -7.20 -15.60 4.38
N PHE A 147 -8.01 -15.50 3.31
CA PHE A 147 -8.90 -16.60 2.90
C PHE A 147 -8.15 -17.87 2.53
N LEU A 148 -7.00 -17.73 1.86
CA LEU A 148 -6.16 -18.87 1.49
C LEU A 148 -5.62 -19.57 2.74
N VAL A 149 -5.09 -18.81 3.70
CA VAL A 149 -4.56 -19.36 4.95
C VAL A 149 -5.66 -20.03 5.78
N LEU A 150 -6.82 -19.36 5.94
CA LEU A 150 -7.97 -19.93 6.66
C LEU A 150 -8.53 -21.17 5.95
N GLY A 151 -8.59 -21.17 4.62
CA GLY A 151 -9.03 -22.31 3.82
C GLY A 151 -8.12 -23.51 3.99
N LEU A 152 -6.80 -23.32 3.91
CA LEU A 152 -5.82 -24.38 4.18
C LEU A 152 -5.93 -24.90 5.61
N ALA A 153 -6.04 -24.02 6.60
CA ALA A 153 -6.20 -24.42 8.00
C ALA A 153 -7.47 -25.25 8.21
N THR A 154 -8.58 -24.86 7.58
CA THR A 154 -9.85 -25.59 7.65
C THR A 154 -9.75 -26.96 6.99
N LEU A 155 -9.07 -27.05 5.83
CA LEU A 155 -8.86 -28.31 5.12
C LEU A 155 -8.01 -29.27 5.95
N VAL A 156 -6.92 -28.79 6.55
CA VAL A 156 -6.10 -29.59 7.46
C VAL A 156 -6.93 -30.08 8.65
N GLY A 157 -7.70 -29.20 9.29
CA GLY A 157 -8.60 -29.57 10.39
C GLY A 157 -9.63 -30.63 10.00
N TYR A 158 -10.23 -30.51 8.82
CA TYR A 158 -11.18 -31.48 8.28
C TYR A 158 -10.54 -32.86 8.06
N VAL A 159 -9.36 -32.90 7.44
CA VAL A 159 -8.61 -34.15 7.22
C VAL A 159 -8.25 -34.80 8.56
N THR A 160 -7.72 -34.03 9.51
CA THR A 160 -7.37 -34.57 10.83
C THR A 160 -8.58 -35.12 11.58
N TYR A 161 -9.73 -34.42 11.52
CA TYR A 161 -10.96 -34.88 12.17
C TYR A 161 -11.58 -36.12 11.49
N THR A 162 -11.48 -36.24 10.17
CA THR A 162 -12.14 -37.32 9.42
C THR A 162 -11.36 -38.64 9.47
N PHE A 163 -10.03 -38.59 9.60
CA PHE A 163 -9.16 -39.77 9.58
C PHE A 163 -8.60 -40.15 10.96
N GLN A 164 -9.13 -39.58 12.04
CA GLN A 164 -8.95 -40.05 13.42
C GLN A 164 -10.15 -40.89 13.87
#